data_AF-A0A3F3H495-F1
#
_entry.id   AF-A0A3F3H495-F1
#
_cell.length_a   1.000
_cell.length_b   1.000
_cell.length_c   1.000
_cell.angle_alpha   90.00
_cell.angle_beta   90.00
_cell.angle_gamma   90.00
#
_symmetry.space_group_name_H-M   'P 1'
#
loop_
_entity.id
_entity.type
_entity.pdbx_description
1 polymer ?
#
loop_
_entity_poly.entity_id
_entity_poly.type
_entity_poly.pdbx_seq_one_letter_code
_entity_poly.pdbx_strand_id
1 'polypeptide(L)'
;MKQGKSAQIKAFKHQNTKHKFRENKKLAPFDYNEFAGFLRARFFLTKNNTYQPAVFEAASFFLDDLIATMVQQNFSAFTSDERVIVNLNEAMQATLVQSTDRDWRYFVLLTPVLYDIQAFLAKEGQVSPRYGVQTTKFDPNFWKMIMRTVMAVNYFRFQGQDVAKLMSESSAIDDLQFKFLKQNGDADDFDLETIQEVFRGLTVTLPDLKNADAKPLTPALTADQLEEEIAFGKRMVETFQKTSTAGVVSDQEMALLQALHQGLAEKFQADHHQWTASLIDTFVKEDLFDYWQPVFDSLDGLGGEITRYLQFLASKKAVTDFKKMEAGLTGVDHYLDVAALNKLLGQLTIADVEELVQEK
;
A
#
# COMPACT_ATOMS: atom_id res chain seq x y z
N MET A 1 -25.07 -37.64 -54.11
CA MET A 1 -24.45 -37.77 -52.77
C MET A 1 -23.18 -36.89 -52.63
N LYS A 2 -23.30 -35.55 -52.62
CA LYS A 2 -22.15 -34.64 -52.42
C LYS A 2 -22.29 -33.68 -51.21
N GLN A 3 -23.44 -33.64 -50.54
CA GLN A 3 -23.70 -32.71 -49.43
C GLN A 3 -23.33 -33.24 -48.03
N GLY A 4 -23.22 -34.55 -47.83
CA GLY A 4 -22.87 -35.12 -46.51
C GLY A 4 -21.40 -34.91 -46.11
N LYS A 5 -20.47 -34.94 -47.09
CA LYS A 5 -19.02 -34.82 -46.82
C LYS A 5 -18.60 -33.40 -46.45
N SER A 6 -19.23 -32.36 -47.01
CA SER A 6 -18.90 -30.97 -46.68
C SER A 6 -19.40 -30.56 -45.28
N ALA A 7 -20.54 -31.08 -44.84
CA ALA A 7 -21.05 -30.88 -43.47
C ALA A 7 -20.15 -31.57 -42.43
N GLN A 8 -19.69 -32.79 -42.71
CA GLN A 8 -18.73 -33.48 -41.85
C GLN A 8 -17.37 -32.77 -41.79
N ILE A 9 -16.85 -32.25 -42.91
CA ILE A 9 -15.58 -31.49 -42.92
C ILE A 9 -15.71 -30.16 -42.18
N LYS A 10 -16.86 -29.47 -42.27
CA LYS A 10 -17.13 -28.25 -41.47
C LYS A 10 -17.24 -28.58 -39.98
N ALA A 11 -17.92 -29.66 -39.60
CA ALA A 11 -18.02 -30.11 -38.22
C ALA A 11 -16.63 -30.50 -37.66
N PHE A 12 -15.82 -31.23 -38.43
CA PHE A 12 -14.46 -31.63 -38.06
C PHE A 12 -13.52 -30.43 -37.99
N LYS A 13 -13.63 -29.45 -38.91
CA LYS A 13 -12.89 -28.18 -38.81
C LYS A 13 -13.31 -27.40 -37.56
N HIS A 14 -14.61 -27.31 -37.26
CA HIS A 14 -15.11 -26.65 -36.05
C HIS A 14 -14.63 -27.35 -34.78
N GLN A 15 -14.61 -28.68 -34.76
CA GLN A 15 -14.05 -29.49 -33.67
C GLN A 15 -12.54 -29.29 -33.55
N ASN A 16 -11.78 -29.30 -34.64
CA ASN A 16 -10.34 -29.05 -34.62
C ASN A 16 -9.98 -27.61 -34.23
N THR A 17 -10.78 -26.59 -34.59
CA THR A 17 -10.63 -25.25 -34.00
C THR A 17 -10.98 -25.24 -32.52
N LYS A 18 -12.05 -25.91 -32.08
CA LYS A 18 -12.38 -26.03 -30.64
C LYS A 18 -11.32 -26.82 -29.87
N HIS A 19 -10.66 -27.80 -30.48
CA HIS A 19 -9.58 -28.59 -29.90
C HIS A 19 -8.25 -27.84 -29.91
N LYS A 20 -7.93 -27.06 -30.95
CA LYS A 20 -6.77 -26.14 -30.95
C LYS A 20 -6.93 -24.97 -29.97
N PHE A 21 -8.16 -24.53 -29.69
CA PHE A 21 -8.46 -23.57 -28.61
C PHE A 21 -8.54 -24.23 -27.22
N ARG A 22 -8.58 -25.57 -27.16
CA ARG A 22 -8.52 -26.39 -25.93
C ARG A 22 -7.18 -27.11 -25.79
N GLU A 23 -6.14 -26.71 -26.53
CA GLU A 23 -4.80 -26.87 -25.99
C GLU A 23 -4.78 -25.99 -24.75
N ASN A 24 -4.78 -26.62 -23.58
CA ASN A 24 -4.57 -25.96 -22.30
C ASN A 24 -3.40 -25.01 -22.47
N LYS A 25 -3.69 -23.72 -22.63
CA LYS A 25 -2.69 -22.68 -22.46
C LYS A 25 -2.28 -22.82 -21.00
N LYS A 26 -1.23 -23.61 -20.78
CA LYS A 26 -0.52 -23.63 -19.52
C LYS A 26 -0.31 -22.16 -19.17
N LEU A 27 -0.85 -21.75 -18.04
CA LEU A 27 -0.74 -20.36 -17.62
C LEU A 27 0.74 -20.03 -17.52
N ALA A 28 1.12 -18.80 -17.88
CA ALA A 28 2.49 -18.36 -17.65
C ALA A 28 2.83 -18.54 -16.16
N PRO A 29 4.12 -18.74 -15.80
CA PRO A 29 4.53 -18.72 -14.39
C PRO A 29 3.95 -17.51 -13.67
N PHE A 30 3.51 -17.69 -12.43
CA PHE A 30 2.97 -16.58 -11.66
C PHE A 30 4.07 -15.57 -11.39
N ASP A 31 3.82 -14.31 -11.71
CA ASP A 31 4.63 -13.18 -11.23
C ASP A 31 3.72 -12.28 -10.39
N TYR A 32 4.07 -12.15 -9.10
CA TYR A 32 3.31 -11.33 -8.17
C TYR A 32 3.35 -9.85 -8.56
N ASN A 33 4.51 -9.33 -8.99
CA ASN A 33 4.68 -7.92 -9.32
C ASN A 33 3.90 -7.55 -10.57
N GLU A 34 3.91 -8.41 -11.60
CA GLU A 34 3.08 -8.20 -12.79
C GLU A 34 1.59 -8.26 -12.44
N PHE A 35 1.18 -9.22 -11.61
CA PHE A 35 -0.21 -9.39 -11.21
C PHE A 35 -0.74 -8.23 -10.36
N ALA A 36 -0.02 -7.86 -9.31
CA ALA A 36 -0.36 -6.75 -8.43
C ALA A 36 -0.28 -5.42 -9.18
N GLY A 37 0.80 -5.18 -9.94
CA GLY A 37 0.97 -3.98 -10.76
C GLY A 37 -0.15 -3.80 -11.79
N PHE A 38 -0.61 -4.89 -12.42
CA PHE A 38 -1.77 -4.83 -13.30
C PHE A 38 -3.03 -4.38 -12.56
N LEU A 39 -3.36 -4.98 -11.41
CA LEU A 39 -4.56 -4.64 -10.66
C LEU A 39 -4.50 -3.20 -10.11
N ARG A 40 -3.36 -2.76 -9.58
CA ARG A 40 -3.12 -1.38 -9.13
C ARG A 40 -3.37 -0.38 -10.25
N ALA A 41 -2.71 -0.58 -11.40
CA ALA A 41 -2.86 0.31 -12.54
C ALA A 41 -4.31 0.37 -13.05
N ARG A 42 -5.00 -0.78 -13.06
CA ARG A 42 -6.41 -0.85 -13.46
C ARG A 42 -7.33 -0.14 -12.48
N PHE A 43 -7.07 -0.27 -11.17
CA PHE A 43 -7.83 0.45 -10.15
C PHE A 43 -7.61 1.95 -10.27
N PHE A 44 -6.36 2.41 -10.33
CA PHE A 44 -6.00 3.81 -10.53
C PHE A 44 -6.71 4.41 -11.76
N LEU A 45 -6.59 3.77 -12.93
CA LEU A 45 -7.21 4.25 -14.17
C LEU A 45 -8.74 4.31 -14.12
N THR A 46 -9.39 3.57 -13.21
CA THR A 46 -10.85 3.52 -13.12
C THR A 46 -11.43 4.28 -11.94
N LYS A 47 -10.64 4.55 -10.89
CA LYS A 47 -11.12 5.08 -9.61
C LYS A 47 -10.42 6.34 -9.11
N ASN A 48 -9.25 6.72 -9.64
CA ASN A 48 -8.51 7.90 -9.17
C ASN A 48 -9.36 9.19 -9.20
N ASN A 49 -10.10 9.42 -10.28
CA ASN A 49 -10.97 10.61 -10.40
C ASN A 49 -12.36 10.44 -9.76
N THR A 50 -12.64 9.30 -9.11
CA THR A 50 -13.95 9.04 -8.46
C THR A 50 -13.98 9.54 -7.02
N TYR A 51 -12.82 9.53 -6.36
CA TYR A 51 -12.71 9.81 -4.95
C TYR A 51 -11.84 11.03 -4.70
N GLN A 52 -12.09 11.70 -3.57
CA GLN A 52 -11.14 12.67 -3.05
C GLN A 52 -9.80 11.99 -2.76
N PRO A 53 -8.66 12.69 -2.88
CA PRO A 53 -7.35 12.07 -2.81
C PRO A 53 -7.11 11.26 -1.52
N ALA A 54 -7.56 11.77 -0.36
CA ALA A 54 -7.43 11.05 0.90
C ALA A 54 -8.15 9.70 0.93
N VAL A 55 -9.35 9.64 0.35
CA VAL A 55 -10.15 8.40 0.25
C VAL A 55 -9.54 7.45 -0.77
N PHE A 56 -9.04 7.99 -1.89
CA PHE A 56 -8.36 7.20 -2.91
C PHE A 56 -7.08 6.54 -2.36
N GLU A 57 -6.23 7.28 -1.66
CA GLU A 57 -5.00 6.74 -1.08
C GLU A 57 -5.31 5.65 -0.04
N ALA A 58 -6.29 5.86 0.85
CA ALA A 58 -6.74 4.81 1.77
C ALA A 58 -7.21 3.55 1.01
N ALA A 59 -7.97 3.73 -0.08
CA ALA A 59 -8.41 2.62 -0.93
C ALA A 59 -7.26 1.90 -1.63
N SER A 60 -6.24 2.64 -2.09
CA SER A 60 -5.06 2.09 -2.78
C SER A 60 -4.25 1.21 -1.84
N PHE A 61 -3.94 1.71 -0.64
CA PHE A 61 -3.25 0.92 0.40
C PHE A 61 -4.02 -0.36 0.75
N PHE A 62 -5.33 -0.25 0.93
CA PHE A 62 -6.15 -1.43 1.22
C PHE A 62 -6.16 -2.43 0.07
N LEU A 63 -6.25 -1.97 -1.17
CA LEU A 63 -6.20 -2.83 -2.35
C LEU A 63 -4.87 -3.61 -2.40
N ASP A 64 -3.77 -2.98 -2.04
CA ASP A 64 -2.45 -3.59 -2.09
C ASP A 64 -2.25 -4.65 -1.02
N ASP A 65 -2.63 -4.32 0.20
CA ASP A 65 -2.66 -5.30 1.28
C ASP A 65 -3.64 -6.45 0.94
N LEU A 66 -4.76 -6.15 0.29
CA LEU A 66 -5.74 -7.15 -0.14
C LEU A 66 -5.19 -8.07 -1.24
N ILE A 67 -4.52 -7.54 -2.25
CA ILE A 67 -3.89 -8.35 -3.30
C ILE A 67 -2.84 -9.28 -2.69
N ALA A 68 -2.00 -8.76 -1.80
CA ALA A 68 -1.03 -9.55 -1.06
C ALA A 68 -1.71 -10.67 -0.26
N THR A 69 -2.77 -10.34 0.49
CA THR A 69 -3.55 -11.29 1.29
C THR A 69 -4.19 -12.38 0.43
N MET A 70 -4.80 -12.01 -0.70
CA MET A 70 -5.43 -12.94 -1.64
C MET A 70 -4.41 -13.97 -2.16
N VAL A 71 -3.21 -13.51 -2.54
CA VAL A 71 -2.14 -14.37 -3.03
C VAL A 71 -1.58 -15.25 -1.92
N GLN A 72 -1.31 -14.68 -0.74
CA GLN A 72 -0.75 -15.40 0.40
C GLN A 72 -1.66 -16.54 0.87
N GLN A 73 -2.95 -16.28 1.04
CA GLN A 73 -3.93 -17.30 1.46
C GLN A 73 -4.10 -18.43 0.44
N ASN A 74 -3.77 -18.16 -0.83
CA ASN A 74 -3.99 -19.09 -1.94
C ASN A 74 -2.69 -19.42 -2.70
N PHE A 75 -1.53 -19.31 -2.05
CA PHE A 75 -0.23 -19.32 -2.72
C PHE A 75 0.02 -20.54 -3.61
N SER A 76 -0.28 -21.74 -3.10
CA SER A 76 -0.13 -22.99 -3.87
C SER A 76 -1.04 -23.04 -5.09
N ALA A 77 -2.22 -22.43 -5.02
CA ALA A 77 -3.14 -22.35 -6.15
C ALA A 77 -2.68 -21.32 -7.18
N PHE A 78 -2.21 -20.14 -6.74
CA PHE A 78 -1.69 -19.10 -7.64
C PHE A 78 -0.44 -19.55 -8.40
N THR A 79 0.41 -20.36 -7.78
CA THR A 79 1.62 -20.92 -8.40
C THR A 79 1.37 -22.18 -9.22
N SER A 80 0.12 -22.66 -9.27
CA SER A 80 -0.28 -23.80 -10.10
C SER A 80 -0.63 -23.38 -11.53
N ASP A 81 -0.92 -24.38 -12.37
CA ASP A 81 -1.46 -24.19 -13.73
C ASP A 81 -2.99 -24.02 -13.74
N GLU A 82 -3.63 -23.99 -12.55
CA GLU A 82 -5.08 -23.91 -12.39
C GLU A 82 -5.55 -22.49 -12.07
N ARG A 83 -6.84 -22.23 -12.36
CA ARG A 83 -7.49 -20.98 -11.98
C ARG A 83 -7.87 -21.03 -10.50
N VAL A 84 -7.45 -20.02 -9.73
CA VAL A 84 -7.76 -19.88 -8.31
C VAL A 84 -9.16 -19.30 -8.12
N ILE A 85 -9.94 -19.81 -7.18
CA ILE A 85 -11.18 -19.16 -6.72
C ILE A 85 -10.91 -18.59 -5.33
N VAL A 86 -10.86 -17.26 -5.23
CA VAL A 86 -10.57 -16.56 -3.98
C VAL A 86 -11.86 -16.23 -3.23
N ASN A 87 -11.95 -16.58 -1.95
CA ASN A 87 -13.03 -16.07 -1.10
C ASN A 87 -12.73 -14.62 -0.70
N LEU A 88 -13.35 -13.68 -1.42
CA LEU A 88 -13.02 -12.27 -1.32
C LEU A 88 -13.41 -11.66 0.03
N ASN A 89 -14.52 -12.11 0.63
CA ASN A 89 -14.95 -11.61 1.93
C ASN A 89 -13.97 -12.02 3.04
N GLU A 90 -13.41 -13.23 2.98
CA GLU A 90 -12.40 -13.69 3.93
C GLU A 90 -11.08 -12.95 3.74
N ALA A 91 -10.65 -12.76 2.48
CA ALA A 91 -9.46 -12.00 2.17
C ALA A 91 -9.58 -10.55 2.69
N MET A 92 -10.67 -9.85 2.37
CA MET A 92 -10.92 -8.47 2.84
C MET A 92 -10.96 -8.36 4.36
N GLN A 93 -11.61 -9.30 5.07
CA GLN A 93 -11.61 -9.34 6.53
C GLN A 93 -10.20 -9.55 7.09
N ALA A 94 -9.45 -10.50 6.54
CA ALA A 94 -8.08 -10.76 6.96
C ALA A 94 -7.18 -9.54 6.73
N THR A 95 -7.32 -8.85 5.59
CA THR A 95 -6.61 -7.60 5.30
C THR A 95 -6.89 -6.54 6.35
N LEU A 96 -8.17 -6.28 6.67
CA LEU A 96 -8.53 -5.30 7.72
C LEU A 96 -7.92 -5.68 9.08
N VAL A 97 -7.99 -6.96 9.47
CA VAL A 97 -7.44 -7.44 10.75
C VAL A 97 -5.91 -7.32 10.80
N GLN A 98 -5.23 -7.44 9.65
CA GLN A 98 -3.78 -7.34 9.52
C GLN A 98 -3.27 -5.88 9.40
N SER A 99 -4.14 -4.90 9.14
CA SER A 99 -3.81 -3.46 9.15
C SER A 99 -3.59 -2.94 10.59
N THR A 100 -2.53 -3.41 11.23
CA THR A 100 -2.26 -3.20 12.66
C THR A 100 -1.59 -1.88 13.00
N ASP A 101 -1.25 -1.10 11.98
CA ASP A 101 -0.33 0.04 11.94
C ASP A 101 -0.95 1.25 11.22
N ARG A 102 -2.29 1.32 11.20
CA ARG A 102 -3.07 2.41 10.58
C ARG A 102 -3.84 3.20 11.64
N ASP A 103 -3.87 4.52 11.49
CA ASP A 103 -4.72 5.41 12.30
C ASP A 103 -6.21 5.06 12.12
N TRP A 104 -7.04 5.37 13.12
CA TRP A 104 -8.48 5.05 13.07
C TRP A 104 -9.18 5.67 11.85
N ARG A 105 -8.72 6.84 11.38
CA ARG A 105 -9.29 7.53 10.22
C ARG A 105 -9.17 6.71 8.95
N TYR A 106 -8.11 5.91 8.80
CA TYR A 106 -7.95 5.00 7.67
C TYR A 106 -9.17 4.09 7.52
N PHE A 107 -9.60 3.46 8.62
CA PHE A 107 -10.75 2.55 8.59
C PHE A 107 -12.05 3.29 8.27
N VAL A 108 -12.25 4.48 8.85
CA VAL A 108 -13.43 5.28 8.56
C VAL A 108 -13.49 5.68 7.07
N LEU A 109 -12.37 6.13 6.49
CA LEU A 109 -12.25 6.49 5.07
C LEU A 109 -12.40 5.28 4.12
N LEU A 110 -12.21 4.05 4.58
CA LEU A 110 -12.47 2.85 3.77
C LEU A 110 -13.97 2.56 3.56
N THR A 111 -14.83 3.07 4.44
CA THR A 111 -16.28 2.82 4.41
C THR A 111 -16.93 3.12 3.05
N PRO A 112 -16.72 4.28 2.42
CA PRO A 112 -17.32 4.58 1.11
C PRO A 112 -16.78 3.71 -0.04
N VAL A 113 -15.58 3.12 0.10
CA VAL A 113 -14.85 2.50 -1.03
C VAL A 113 -14.85 0.98 -1.02
N LEU A 114 -15.08 0.31 0.12
CA LEU A 114 -14.97 -1.15 0.21
C LEU A 114 -15.88 -1.89 -0.79
N TYR A 115 -17.09 -1.38 -1.04
CA TYR A 115 -17.99 -1.95 -2.04
C TYR A 115 -17.38 -1.91 -3.43
N ASP A 116 -16.80 -0.77 -3.80
CA ASP A 116 -16.21 -0.55 -5.10
C ASP A 116 -14.95 -1.39 -5.30
N ILE A 117 -14.14 -1.59 -4.26
CA ILE A 117 -13.00 -2.53 -4.29
C ILE A 117 -13.50 -3.97 -4.49
N GLN A 118 -14.53 -4.40 -3.74
CA GLN A 118 -15.10 -5.74 -3.90
C GLN A 118 -15.64 -5.94 -5.33
N ALA A 119 -16.38 -4.97 -5.85
CA ALA A 119 -16.95 -5.00 -7.20
C ALA A 119 -15.87 -4.96 -8.27
N PHE A 120 -14.81 -4.16 -8.08
CA PHE A 120 -13.65 -4.09 -8.96
C PHE A 120 -12.96 -5.45 -9.07
N LEU A 121 -12.58 -6.06 -7.94
CA LEU A 121 -11.90 -7.36 -7.94
C LEU A 121 -12.78 -8.48 -8.48
N ALA A 122 -14.09 -8.41 -8.25
CA ALA A 122 -15.04 -9.35 -8.84
C ALA A 122 -15.11 -9.24 -10.37
N LYS A 123 -15.10 -8.01 -10.89
CA LYS A 123 -15.09 -7.76 -12.34
C LYS A 123 -13.79 -8.21 -12.99
N GLU A 124 -12.64 -7.84 -12.41
CA GLU A 124 -11.34 -8.26 -12.93
C GLU A 124 -11.15 -9.78 -12.81
N GLY A 125 -11.67 -10.40 -11.75
CA GLY A 125 -11.70 -11.84 -11.56
C GLY A 125 -12.56 -12.58 -12.59
N GLN A 126 -13.57 -11.96 -13.22
CA GLN A 126 -14.37 -12.62 -14.26
C GLN A 126 -13.58 -12.84 -15.56
N VAL A 127 -12.72 -11.88 -15.90
CA VAL A 127 -11.94 -11.89 -17.14
C VAL A 127 -10.53 -12.46 -16.96
N SER A 128 -10.05 -12.54 -15.73
CA SER A 128 -8.74 -13.09 -15.43
C SER A 128 -8.68 -14.60 -15.72
N PRO A 129 -7.65 -15.06 -16.46
CA PRO A 129 -7.39 -16.49 -16.62
C PRO A 129 -6.79 -17.12 -15.34
N ARG A 130 -6.26 -16.30 -14.41
CA ARG A 130 -5.51 -16.75 -13.22
C ARG A 130 -6.37 -16.89 -11.98
N TYR A 131 -7.29 -15.96 -11.76
CA TYR A 131 -8.18 -16.00 -10.59
C TYR A 131 -9.63 -15.74 -10.97
N GLY A 132 -10.53 -16.15 -10.09
CA GLY A 132 -11.89 -15.67 -9.97
C GLY A 132 -12.18 -15.39 -8.50
N VAL A 133 -13.32 -14.78 -8.21
CA VAL A 133 -13.71 -14.52 -6.83
C VAL A 133 -15.05 -15.17 -6.51
N GLN A 134 -15.16 -15.67 -5.28
CA GLN A 134 -16.41 -15.97 -4.61
C GLN A 134 -16.63 -14.88 -3.57
N THR A 135 -17.81 -14.27 -3.57
CA THR A 135 -18.13 -13.17 -2.67
C THR A 135 -19.63 -13.15 -2.38
N THR A 136 -20.03 -12.65 -1.22
CA THR A 136 -21.44 -12.48 -0.86
C THR A 136 -21.93 -11.08 -1.21
N LYS A 137 -23.23 -10.83 -1.04
CA LYS A 137 -23.79 -9.48 -1.17
C LYS A 137 -23.11 -8.56 -0.16
N PHE A 138 -22.63 -7.41 -0.63
CA PHE A 138 -22.05 -6.38 0.24
C PHE A 138 -23.08 -5.87 1.24
N ASP A 139 -22.73 -5.92 2.52
CA ASP A 139 -23.50 -5.35 3.62
C ASP A 139 -22.65 -4.28 4.30
N PRO A 140 -22.98 -2.98 4.14
CA PRO A 140 -22.23 -1.90 4.77
C PRO A 140 -22.14 -2.01 6.30
N ASN A 141 -23.20 -2.50 6.96
CA ASN A 141 -23.22 -2.57 8.42
C ASN A 141 -22.29 -3.68 8.92
N PHE A 142 -22.23 -4.81 8.20
CA PHE A 142 -21.25 -5.86 8.47
C PHE A 142 -19.82 -5.33 8.40
N TRP A 143 -19.47 -4.57 7.35
CA TRP A 143 -18.11 -4.03 7.21
C TRP A 143 -17.78 -2.95 8.23
N LYS A 144 -18.73 -2.07 8.55
CA LYS A 144 -18.57 -1.09 9.63
C LYS A 144 -18.35 -1.78 10.98
N MET A 145 -19.06 -2.88 11.26
CA MET A 145 -18.82 -3.69 12.46
C MET A 145 -17.38 -4.21 12.50
N ILE A 146 -16.89 -4.83 11.42
CA ILE A 146 -15.50 -5.32 11.34
C ILE A 146 -14.51 -4.17 11.59
N MET A 147 -14.69 -3.00 10.97
CA MET A 147 -13.83 -1.84 11.19
C MET A 147 -13.83 -1.37 12.66
N ARG A 148 -15.00 -1.30 13.32
CA ARG A 148 -15.07 -0.97 14.75
C ARG A 148 -14.29 -1.97 15.61
N THR A 149 -14.44 -3.26 15.34
CA THR A 149 -13.69 -4.30 16.04
C THR A 149 -12.17 -4.14 15.83
N VAL A 150 -11.74 -3.91 14.59
CA VAL A 150 -10.31 -3.70 14.26
C VAL A 150 -9.76 -2.44 14.94
N MET A 151 -10.49 -1.33 14.92
CA MET A 151 -10.09 -0.11 15.64
C MET A 151 -9.95 -0.38 17.14
N ALA A 152 -10.91 -1.09 17.76
CA ALA A 152 -10.83 -1.44 19.17
C ALA A 152 -9.61 -2.32 19.49
N VAL A 153 -9.32 -3.30 18.63
CA VAL A 153 -8.10 -4.13 18.72
C VAL A 153 -6.84 -3.28 18.60
N ASN A 154 -6.78 -2.38 17.62
CA ASN A 154 -5.62 -1.52 17.38
C ASN A 154 -5.38 -0.57 18.57
N TYR A 155 -6.43 -0.04 19.20
CA TYR A 155 -6.32 0.77 20.41
C TYR A 155 -5.53 0.03 21.52
N PHE A 156 -5.91 -1.21 21.84
CA PHE A 156 -5.20 -1.98 22.87
C PHE A 156 -3.78 -2.36 22.43
N ARG A 157 -3.58 -2.65 21.13
CA ARG A 157 -2.24 -2.91 20.58
C ARG A 157 -1.31 -1.71 20.73
N PHE A 158 -1.78 -0.50 20.42
CA PHE A 158 -0.99 0.74 20.54
C PHE A 158 -0.65 1.09 21.99
N GLN A 159 -1.41 0.57 22.95
CA GLN A 159 -1.08 0.64 24.37
C GLN A 159 -0.07 -0.43 24.82
N GLY A 160 0.43 -1.27 23.91
CA GLY A 160 1.35 -2.37 24.23
C GLY A 160 0.68 -3.55 24.93
N GLN A 161 -0.64 -3.68 24.85
CA GLN A 161 -1.35 -4.80 25.47
C GLN A 161 -1.33 -6.05 24.56
N ASP A 162 -1.32 -7.23 25.17
CA ASP A 162 -1.46 -8.50 24.47
C ASP A 162 -2.93 -8.71 24.06
N VAL A 163 -3.23 -8.39 22.81
CA VAL A 163 -4.57 -8.50 22.23
C VAL A 163 -5.07 -9.95 22.25
N ALA A 164 -4.20 -10.94 22.02
CA ALA A 164 -4.63 -12.35 21.99
C ALA A 164 -5.12 -12.78 23.37
N LYS A 165 -4.42 -12.35 24.42
CA LYS A 165 -4.84 -12.54 25.80
C LYS A 165 -6.15 -11.81 26.11
N LEU A 166 -6.26 -10.53 25.73
CA LEU A 166 -7.48 -9.74 25.94
C LEU A 166 -8.71 -10.37 25.30
N MET A 167 -8.61 -10.83 24.05
CA MET A 167 -9.70 -11.51 23.35
C MET A 167 -10.16 -12.79 24.05
N SER A 168 -9.26 -13.47 24.77
CA SER A 168 -9.57 -14.72 25.48
C SER A 168 -10.08 -14.52 26.91
N GLU A 169 -9.75 -13.41 27.56
CA GLU A 169 -9.95 -13.20 29.00
C GLU A 169 -10.89 -12.02 29.34
N SER A 170 -11.29 -11.20 28.37
CA SER A 170 -12.00 -9.94 28.62
C SER A 170 -13.04 -9.59 27.56
N SER A 171 -14.08 -8.85 27.95
CA SER A 171 -15.04 -8.19 27.06
C SER A 171 -14.59 -6.80 26.59
N ALA A 172 -13.38 -6.35 26.97
CA ALA A 172 -12.96 -4.96 26.77
C ALA A 172 -12.96 -4.51 25.30
N ILE A 173 -12.63 -5.42 24.37
CA ILE A 173 -12.70 -5.14 22.93
C ILE A 173 -14.15 -4.94 22.48
N ASP A 174 -15.06 -5.81 22.94
CA ASP A 174 -16.49 -5.71 22.67
C ASP A 174 -17.08 -4.41 23.22
N ASP A 175 -16.80 -4.11 24.48
CA ASP A 175 -17.27 -2.90 25.15
C ASP A 175 -16.77 -1.63 24.43
N LEU A 176 -15.54 -1.65 23.90
CA LEU A 176 -14.98 -0.52 23.18
C LEU A 176 -15.57 -0.38 21.78
N GLN A 177 -15.71 -1.46 21.01
CA GLN A 177 -16.30 -1.37 19.67
C GLN A 177 -17.75 -0.87 19.70
N PHE A 178 -18.51 -1.17 20.75
CA PHE A 178 -19.87 -0.64 20.93
C PHE A 178 -19.89 0.85 21.25
N LYS A 179 -18.86 1.40 21.91
CA LYS A 179 -18.75 2.85 22.14
C LYS A 179 -18.47 3.65 20.87
N PHE A 180 -17.90 3.01 19.85
CA PHE A 180 -17.66 3.65 18.55
C PHE A 180 -18.93 3.76 17.68
N LEU A 181 -20.08 3.29 18.16
CA LEU A 181 -21.37 3.44 17.49
C LEU A 181 -22.08 4.72 17.90
N LYS A 182 -22.58 5.46 16.90
CA LYS A 182 -23.48 6.58 17.15
C LYS A 182 -24.83 6.08 17.64
N GLN A 183 -25.33 6.68 18.72
CA GLN A 183 -26.64 6.34 19.28
C GLN A 183 -27.78 7.09 18.55
N ASN A 184 -27.94 6.85 17.24
CA ASN A 184 -28.94 7.56 16.40
C ASN A 184 -29.93 6.66 15.64
N GLY A 185 -29.94 5.34 15.89
CA GLY A 185 -31.09 4.47 15.62
C GLY A 185 -31.31 3.98 14.19
N ASP A 186 -30.77 4.61 13.14
CA ASP A 186 -31.10 4.26 11.74
C ASP A 186 -29.93 3.71 10.90
N ALA A 187 -28.68 3.79 11.40
CA ALA A 187 -27.52 3.15 10.77
C ALA A 187 -26.39 2.90 11.79
N ASP A 188 -25.56 1.90 11.51
CA ASP A 188 -24.36 1.53 12.28
C ASP A 188 -23.22 2.54 12.07
N ASP A 189 -23.50 3.84 12.22
CA ASP A 189 -22.55 4.92 11.96
C ASP A 189 -21.51 5.07 13.07
N PHE A 190 -20.34 5.58 12.68
CA PHE A 190 -19.26 5.83 13.62
C PHE A 190 -19.54 7.09 14.46
N ASP A 191 -19.32 6.98 15.77
CA ASP A 191 -19.21 8.14 16.66
C ASP A 191 -17.77 8.67 16.61
N LEU A 192 -17.51 9.59 15.68
CA LEU A 192 -16.18 10.12 15.43
C LEU A 192 -15.63 10.95 16.61
N GLU A 193 -16.50 11.61 17.38
CA GLU A 193 -16.10 12.36 18.58
C GLU A 193 -15.57 11.39 19.64
N THR A 194 -16.32 10.32 19.91
CA THR A 194 -15.90 9.29 20.86
C THR A 194 -14.63 8.59 20.38
N ILE A 195 -14.52 8.24 19.10
CA ILE A 195 -13.32 7.61 18.54
C ILE A 195 -12.11 8.54 18.70
N GLN A 196 -12.21 9.81 18.32
CA GLN A 196 -11.10 10.76 18.43
C GLN A 196 -10.64 10.93 19.89
N GLU A 197 -11.57 11.02 20.84
CA GLU A 197 -11.24 11.13 22.25
C GLU A 197 -10.50 9.89 22.76
N VAL A 198 -10.98 8.68 22.42
CA VAL A 198 -10.35 7.41 22.81
C VAL A 198 -8.92 7.30 22.28
N PHE A 199 -8.69 7.73 21.03
CA PHE A 199 -7.36 7.68 20.42
C PHE A 199 -6.48 8.89 20.76
N ARG A 200 -6.97 9.86 21.54
CA ARG A 200 -6.21 11.07 21.87
C ARG A 200 -4.91 10.71 22.60
N GLY A 201 -3.79 11.18 22.05
CA GLY A 201 -2.47 10.97 22.62
C GLY A 201 -1.90 9.57 22.44
N LEU A 202 -2.59 8.69 21.70
CA LEU A 202 -2.02 7.42 21.25
C LEU A 202 -1.27 7.60 19.94
N THR A 203 -0.09 7.02 19.87
CA THR A 203 0.71 6.98 18.65
C THR A 203 0.56 5.62 17.99
N VAL A 204 0.34 5.61 16.68
CA VAL A 204 0.31 4.39 15.89
C VAL A 204 1.66 3.67 16.00
N THR A 205 1.62 2.35 16.18
CA THR A 205 2.83 1.52 16.14
C THR A 205 3.30 1.39 14.70
N LEU A 206 4.38 2.08 14.35
CA LEU A 206 5.00 1.99 13.03
C LEU A 206 5.82 0.69 12.91
N PRO A 207 6.01 0.17 11.68
CA PRO A 207 6.97 -0.90 11.41
C PRO A 207 8.37 -0.54 11.92
N ASP A 208 9.16 -1.53 12.32
CA ASP A 208 10.52 -1.27 12.80
C ASP A 208 11.55 -1.28 11.66
N LEU A 209 12.37 -0.23 11.60
CA LEU A 209 13.58 -0.16 10.76
C LEU A 209 14.80 -0.55 11.59
N LYS A 210 15.22 -1.81 11.46
CA LYS A 210 16.22 -2.43 12.35
C LYS A 210 17.62 -1.82 12.27
N ASN A 211 17.96 -1.13 11.18
CA ASN A 211 19.27 -0.49 11.02
C ASN A 211 19.24 1.02 11.31
N ALA A 212 18.13 1.54 11.82
CA ALA A 212 17.98 2.96 12.17
C ALA A 212 18.68 3.28 13.50
N ASP A 213 20.02 3.28 13.48
CA ASP A 213 20.89 3.57 14.62
C ASP A 213 22.14 4.39 14.25
N ALA A 214 22.14 4.99 13.06
CA ALA A 214 23.28 5.76 12.56
C ALA A 214 23.47 7.05 13.35
N LYS A 215 24.72 7.54 13.35
CA LYS A 215 25.07 8.84 13.89
C LYS A 215 25.66 9.73 12.79
N PRO A 216 25.63 11.06 12.97
CA PRO A 216 26.31 11.96 12.06
C PRO A 216 27.78 11.60 11.90
N LEU A 217 28.27 11.63 10.67
CA LEU A 217 29.64 11.28 10.32
C LEU A 217 30.64 12.37 10.77
N THR A 218 31.88 11.95 10.97
CA THR A 218 33.00 12.83 11.31
C THR A 218 34.19 12.58 10.39
N PRO A 219 34.87 13.64 9.89
CA PRO A 219 34.60 15.06 10.11
C PRO A 219 33.30 15.53 9.44
N ALA A 220 32.75 16.64 9.94
CA ALA A 220 31.61 17.30 9.32
C ALA A 220 31.96 17.79 7.91
N LEU A 221 30.96 17.84 7.03
CA LEU A 221 31.12 18.42 5.69
C LEU A 221 31.41 19.91 5.81
N THR A 222 32.23 20.43 4.91
CA THR A 222 32.39 21.88 4.75
C THR A 222 31.15 22.48 4.08
N ALA A 223 30.98 23.81 4.18
CA ALA A 223 29.90 24.51 3.50
C ALA A 223 29.92 24.26 1.97
N ASP A 224 31.11 24.28 1.35
CA ASP A 224 31.28 24.01 -0.08
C ASP A 224 30.83 22.57 -0.45
N GLN A 225 31.17 21.58 0.39
CA GLN A 225 30.77 20.19 0.17
C GLN A 225 29.26 19.99 0.32
N LEU A 226 28.64 20.71 1.26
CA LEU A 226 27.20 20.68 1.46
C LEU A 226 26.44 21.30 0.28
N GLU A 227 26.91 22.47 -0.21
CA GLU A 227 26.35 23.08 -1.42
C GLU A 227 26.54 22.20 -2.66
N GLU A 228 27.69 21.54 -2.79
CA GLU A 228 27.95 20.60 -3.87
C GLU A 228 27.00 19.39 -3.83
N GLU A 229 26.77 18.81 -2.66
CA GLU A 229 25.86 17.67 -2.47
C GLU A 229 24.40 18.05 -2.81
N ILE A 230 23.94 19.22 -2.36
CA ILE A 230 22.59 19.71 -2.67
C ILE A 230 22.44 19.97 -4.17
N ALA A 231 23.43 20.59 -4.81
CA ALA A 231 23.42 20.85 -6.25
C ALA A 231 23.49 19.54 -7.07
N PHE A 232 24.29 18.58 -6.61
CA PHE A 232 24.37 17.24 -7.18
C PHE A 232 23.01 16.54 -7.11
N GLY A 233 22.39 16.50 -5.92
CA GLY A 233 21.10 15.87 -5.68
C GLY A 233 20.02 16.42 -6.60
N LYS A 234 19.90 17.75 -6.69
CA LYS A 234 18.96 18.41 -7.60
C LYS A 234 19.13 17.94 -9.05
N ARG A 235 20.37 17.98 -9.57
CA ARG A 235 20.67 17.57 -10.96
C ARG A 235 20.34 16.10 -11.21
N MET A 236 20.67 15.23 -10.25
CA MET A 236 20.46 13.79 -10.41
C MET A 236 19.00 13.40 -10.32
N VAL A 237 18.23 14.00 -9.40
CA VAL A 237 16.77 13.82 -9.32
C VAL A 237 16.08 14.31 -10.60
N GLU A 238 16.44 15.49 -11.12
CA GLU A 238 15.92 15.97 -12.41
C GLU A 238 16.26 15.04 -13.57
N THR A 239 17.45 14.42 -13.54
CA THR A 239 17.85 13.45 -14.57
C THR A 239 17.06 12.15 -14.43
N PHE A 240 16.86 11.68 -13.19
CA PHE A 240 16.06 10.50 -12.89
C PHE A 240 14.62 10.67 -13.41
N GLN A 241 13.97 11.80 -13.10
CA GLN A 241 12.63 12.15 -13.58
C GLN A 241 12.52 12.18 -15.12
N LYS A 242 13.56 12.65 -15.82
CA LYS A 242 13.58 12.66 -17.29
C LYS A 242 13.79 11.29 -17.91
N THR A 243 14.43 10.38 -17.18
CA THR A 243 14.70 9.01 -17.63
C THR A 243 13.62 8.02 -17.23
N SER A 244 12.77 8.37 -16.27
CA SER A 244 11.56 7.61 -15.96
C SER A 244 10.49 7.84 -17.02
N THR A 245 9.56 6.89 -17.14
CA THR A 245 8.43 7.04 -18.06
C THR A 245 7.60 8.25 -17.63
N ALA A 246 7.38 9.21 -18.55
CA ALA A 246 6.63 10.42 -18.24
C ALA A 246 5.25 10.09 -17.63
N GLY A 247 4.95 10.70 -16.48
CA GLY A 247 3.70 10.48 -15.75
C GLY A 247 3.68 9.24 -14.84
N VAL A 248 4.82 8.55 -14.67
CA VAL A 248 4.95 7.42 -13.73
C VAL A 248 5.57 7.82 -12.40
N VAL A 249 6.33 8.93 -12.38
CA VAL A 249 7.02 9.42 -11.19
C VAL A 249 6.43 10.77 -10.79
N SER A 250 5.94 10.88 -9.56
CA SER A 250 5.23 12.06 -9.06
C SER A 250 6.21 13.16 -8.62
N ASP A 251 5.75 14.42 -8.60
CA ASP A 251 6.55 15.52 -8.06
C ASP A 251 6.84 15.34 -6.56
N GLN A 252 5.95 14.65 -5.84
CA GLN A 252 6.14 14.27 -4.45
C GLN A 252 7.35 13.33 -4.27
N GLU A 253 7.48 12.31 -5.12
CA GLU A 253 8.62 11.40 -5.07
C GLU A 253 9.93 12.15 -5.36
N MET A 254 9.91 13.11 -6.28
CA MET A 254 11.09 13.94 -6.57
C MET A 254 11.47 14.82 -5.39
N ALA A 255 10.49 15.40 -4.70
CA ALA A 255 10.74 16.14 -3.47
C ALA A 255 11.31 15.24 -2.37
N LEU A 256 10.81 14.01 -2.22
CA LEU A 256 11.35 13.00 -1.30
C LEU A 256 12.82 12.69 -1.59
N LEU A 257 13.18 12.44 -2.85
CA LEU A 257 14.56 12.14 -3.23
C LEU A 257 15.49 13.35 -3.04
N GLN A 258 15.01 14.57 -3.26
CA GLN A 258 15.77 15.79 -2.94
C GLN A 258 15.98 15.96 -1.44
N ALA A 259 14.95 15.66 -0.64
CA ALA A 259 15.04 15.68 0.81
C ALA A 259 16.05 14.66 1.36
N LEU A 260 16.20 13.48 0.72
CA LEU A 260 17.27 12.53 1.07
C LEU A 260 18.66 13.18 0.93
N HIS A 261 18.93 13.83 -0.21
CA HIS A 261 20.20 14.51 -0.43
C HIS A 261 20.44 15.61 0.60
N GLN A 262 19.49 16.51 0.77
CA GLN A 262 19.63 17.64 1.69
C GLN A 262 19.77 17.17 3.14
N GLY A 263 18.89 16.28 3.59
CA GLY A 263 18.83 15.86 4.98
C GLY A 263 20.00 14.97 5.40
N LEU A 264 20.46 14.04 4.54
CA LEU A 264 21.66 13.24 4.83
C LEU A 264 22.93 14.12 4.87
N ALA A 265 23.02 15.14 4.02
CA ALA A 265 24.12 16.09 4.06
C ALA A 265 24.09 16.95 5.33
N GLU A 266 22.96 17.57 5.64
CA GLU A 266 22.81 18.52 6.75
C GLU A 266 22.81 17.85 8.13
N LYS A 267 22.05 16.76 8.32
CA LYS A 267 21.93 16.07 9.62
C LYS A 267 23.05 15.06 9.83
N PHE A 268 23.36 14.27 8.81
CA PHE A 268 24.29 13.15 8.95
C PHE A 268 25.70 13.45 8.44
N GLN A 269 25.95 14.63 7.87
CA GLN A 269 27.27 15.01 7.36
C GLN A 269 27.80 14.00 6.33
N ALA A 270 26.89 13.45 5.52
CA ALA A 270 27.18 12.40 4.56
C ALA A 270 26.85 12.88 3.14
N ASP A 271 27.85 12.88 2.26
CA ASP A 271 27.63 12.99 0.83
C ASP A 271 27.10 11.67 0.25
N HIS A 272 26.63 11.70 -1.01
CA HIS A 272 26.09 10.51 -1.67
C HIS A 272 27.09 9.34 -1.83
N HIS A 273 28.40 9.58 -1.74
CA HIS A 273 29.40 8.50 -1.76
C HIS A 273 29.48 7.76 -0.41
N GLN A 274 29.08 8.41 0.67
CA GLN A 274 29.13 7.88 2.03
C GLN A 274 27.81 7.25 2.49
N TRP A 275 26.78 7.25 1.65
CA TRP A 275 25.48 6.69 2.00
C TRP A 275 25.57 5.19 2.34
N THR A 276 24.82 4.81 3.36
CA THR A 276 24.66 3.42 3.79
C THR A 276 23.20 3.17 4.13
N ALA A 277 22.78 1.90 4.17
CA ALA A 277 21.42 1.56 4.56
C ALA A 277 21.07 2.10 5.96
N SER A 278 21.99 2.02 6.92
CA SER A 278 21.76 2.52 8.29
C SER A 278 21.56 4.04 8.31
N LEU A 279 22.34 4.81 7.54
CA LEU A 279 22.15 6.25 7.41
C LEU A 279 20.77 6.59 6.83
N ILE A 280 20.37 5.92 5.76
CA ILE A 280 19.07 6.12 5.12
C ILE A 280 17.93 5.71 6.04
N ASP A 281 17.98 4.53 6.66
CA ASP A 281 16.97 4.04 7.62
C ASP A 281 16.80 5.03 8.78
N THR A 282 17.91 5.52 9.35
CA THR A 282 17.88 6.47 10.47
C THR A 282 17.27 7.80 10.02
N PHE A 283 17.71 8.35 8.90
CA PHE A 283 17.15 9.58 8.36
C PHE A 283 15.66 9.46 8.05
N VAL A 284 15.24 8.38 7.38
CA VAL A 284 13.83 8.09 7.06
C VAL A 284 12.98 8.02 8.33
N LYS A 285 13.49 7.37 9.38
CA LYS A 285 12.77 7.19 10.65
C LYS A 285 12.67 8.46 11.49
N GLU A 286 13.76 9.24 11.55
CA GLU A 286 13.92 10.29 12.57
C GLU A 286 13.76 11.71 12.02
N ASP A 287 14.21 11.97 10.79
CA ASP A 287 14.40 13.34 10.29
C ASP A 287 13.67 13.64 8.98
N LEU A 288 13.29 12.63 8.19
CA LEU A 288 12.78 12.83 6.82
C LEU A 288 11.60 13.81 6.78
N PHE A 289 10.69 13.70 7.75
CA PHE A 289 9.52 14.56 7.80
C PHE A 289 9.79 16.01 8.23
N ASP A 290 11.03 16.38 8.54
CA ASP A 290 11.45 17.78 8.67
C ASP A 290 11.84 18.37 7.31
N TYR A 291 12.26 17.52 6.37
CA TYR A 291 12.74 17.90 5.03
C TYR A 291 11.69 17.72 3.93
N TRP A 292 10.76 16.79 4.13
CA TRP A 292 9.72 16.44 3.16
C TRP A 292 8.38 16.29 3.86
N GLN A 293 7.34 16.92 3.31
CA GLN A 293 5.96 16.71 3.76
C GLN A 293 5.24 15.87 2.71
N PRO A 294 4.64 14.73 3.11
CA PRO A 294 3.78 13.97 2.22
C PRO A 294 2.52 14.79 1.90
N VAL A 295 1.87 14.44 0.80
CA VAL A 295 0.54 14.88 0.36
C VAL A 295 -0.25 13.64 -0.06
N PHE A 296 -1.59 13.73 -0.13
CA PHE A 296 -2.43 12.63 -0.59
C PHE A 296 -2.32 12.45 -2.12
N ASP A 297 -1.16 12.04 -2.59
CA ASP A 297 -0.91 11.74 -4.00
C ASP A 297 0.25 10.75 -4.07
N SER A 298 0.00 9.54 -4.57
CA SER A 298 1.04 8.54 -4.86
C SER A 298 1.86 8.20 -3.61
N LEU A 299 1.18 7.76 -2.54
CA LEU A 299 1.81 7.40 -1.26
C LEU A 299 2.25 5.92 -1.18
N ASP A 300 1.76 5.05 -2.07
CA ASP A 300 2.19 3.64 -2.14
C ASP A 300 3.53 3.51 -2.90
N GLY A 301 4.46 2.76 -2.33
CA GLY A 301 5.73 2.41 -2.97
C GLY A 301 6.84 3.47 -2.84
N LEU A 302 6.75 4.38 -1.88
CA LEU A 302 7.70 5.49 -1.71
C LEU A 302 9.11 5.01 -1.40
N GLY A 303 9.29 3.97 -0.56
CA GLY A 303 10.63 3.42 -0.31
C GLY A 303 11.14 2.55 -1.47
N GLY A 304 10.23 2.01 -2.28
CA GLY A 304 10.54 1.42 -3.57
C GLY A 304 11.18 2.44 -4.51
N GLU A 305 10.71 3.69 -4.51
CA GLU A 305 11.32 4.78 -5.27
C GLU A 305 12.72 5.15 -4.76
N ILE A 306 12.95 5.14 -3.45
CA ILE A 306 14.31 5.29 -2.90
C ILE A 306 15.25 4.22 -3.47
N THR A 307 14.80 2.96 -3.49
CA THR A 307 15.60 1.84 -4.01
C THR A 307 15.86 1.98 -5.52
N ARG A 308 14.84 2.35 -6.30
CA ARG A 308 14.98 2.61 -7.75
C ARG A 308 15.95 3.76 -8.02
N TYR A 309 15.88 4.82 -7.23
CA TYR A 309 16.80 5.96 -7.35
C TYR A 309 18.24 5.58 -7.02
N LEU A 310 18.46 4.82 -5.94
CA LEU A 310 19.80 4.30 -5.60
C LEU A 310 20.35 3.40 -6.71
N GLN A 311 19.51 2.57 -7.34
CA GLN A 311 19.89 1.77 -8.50
C GLN A 311 20.28 2.66 -9.69
N PHE A 312 19.53 3.73 -9.92
CA PHE A 312 19.86 4.73 -10.94
C PHE A 312 21.21 5.40 -10.65
N LEU A 313 21.44 5.88 -9.44
CA LEU A 313 22.73 6.46 -9.03
C LEU A 313 23.88 5.45 -9.20
N ALA A 314 23.65 4.19 -8.87
CA ALA A 314 24.63 3.12 -9.05
C ALA A 314 24.96 2.89 -10.54
N SER A 315 23.95 2.95 -11.42
CA SER A 315 24.14 2.87 -12.88
C SER A 315 25.01 4.01 -13.42
N LYS A 316 25.01 5.15 -12.72
CA LYS A 316 25.84 6.33 -13.01
C LYS A 316 27.19 6.31 -12.28
N LYS A 317 27.47 5.25 -11.50
CA LYS A 317 28.65 5.11 -10.63
C LYS A 317 28.77 6.23 -9.59
N ALA A 318 27.65 6.83 -9.19
CA ALA A 318 27.62 7.88 -8.18
C ALA A 318 27.68 7.29 -6.76
N VAL A 319 27.00 6.17 -6.51
CA VAL A 319 27.05 5.46 -5.22
C VAL A 319 27.92 4.22 -5.32
N THR A 320 28.62 3.89 -4.23
CA THR A 320 29.36 2.64 -4.07
C THR A 320 28.51 1.61 -3.32
N ASP A 321 28.78 0.32 -3.53
CA ASP A 321 28.15 -0.78 -2.76
C ASP A 321 26.61 -0.82 -2.75
N PHE A 322 25.95 -0.42 -3.85
CA PHE A 322 24.48 -0.47 -3.98
C PHE A 322 23.85 -1.79 -3.52
N LYS A 323 24.44 -2.94 -3.88
CA LYS A 323 23.90 -4.25 -3.48
C LYS A 323 23.86 -4.46 -1.97
N LYS A 324 24.80 -3.88 -1.23
CA LYS A 324 24.81 -3.93 0.24
C LYS A 324 23.77 -2.97 0.81
N MET A 325 23.62 -1.78 0.22
CA MET A 325 22.57 -0.83 0.63
C MET A 325 21.17 -1.42 0.39
N GLU A 326 20.90 -1.92 -0.81
CA GLU A 326 19.64 -2.56 -1.20
C GLU A 326 19.24 -3.68 -0.23
N ALA A 327 20.18 -4.56 0.13
CA ALA A 327 19.91 -5.62 1.11
C ALA A 327 19.61 -5.07 2.52
N GLY A 328 20.20 -3.94 2.89
CA GLY A 328 20.01 -3.29 4.19
C GLY A 328 18.68 -2.53 4.31
N LEU A 329 18.15 -1.97 3.23
CA LEU A 329 16.91 -1.17 3.21
C LEU A 329 15.62 -2.02 3.26
N THR A 330 15.69 -3.22 3.85
CA THR A 330 14.53 -4.11 3.95
C THR A 330 13.48 -3.49 4.88
N GLY A 331 12.28 -3.23 4.33
CA GLY A 331 11.14 -2.70 5.09
C GLY A 331 10.97 -1.18 5.05
N VAL A 332 11.91 -0.45 4.43
CA VAL A 332 11.82 1.02 4.26
C VAL A 332 10.58 1.44 3.48
N ASP A 333 10.24 0.67 2.44
CA ASP A 333 9.05 0.87 1.62
C ASP A 333 7.79 0.89 2.46
N HIS A 334 7.49 -0.24 3.10
CA HIS A 334 6.35 -0.36 3.99
C HIS A 334 6.38 0.70 5.10
N TYR A 335 7.51 0.90 5.78
CA TYR A 335 7.62 1.92 6.83
C TYR A 335 7.22 3.31 6.35
N LEU A 336 7.78 3.75 5.21
CA LEU A 336 7.58 5.10 4.70
C LEU A 336 6.14 5.31 4.25
N ASP A 337 5.57 4.33 3.54
CA ASP A 337 4.18 4.32 3.10
C ASP A 337 3.24 4.48 4.31
N VAL A 338 3.45 3.67 5.35
CA VAL A 338 2.67 3.71 6.61
C VAL A 338 2.83 5.05 7.34
N ALA A 339 4.07 5.51 7.48
CA ALA A 339 4.39 6.71 8.24
C ALA A 339 3.83 7.96 7.54
N ALA A 340 3.94 8.04 6.21
CA ALA A 340 3.42 9.14 5.40
C ALA A 340 1.89 9.17 5.45
N LEU A 341 1.23 8.03 5.26
CA LEU A 341 -0.22 7.91 5.36
C LEU A 341 -0.72 8.33 6.75
N ASN A 342 -0.15 7.79 7.83
CA ASN A 342 -0.58 8.14 9.18
C ASN A 342 -0.33 9.60 9.53
N LYS A 343 0.77 10.20 9.05
CA LYS A 343 1.06 11.63 9.23
C LYS A 343 -0.02 12.50 8.58
N LEU A 344 -0.47 12.14 7.38
CA LEU A 344 -1.54 12.86 6.68
C LEU A 344 -2.91 12.64 7.32
N LEU A 345 -3.24 11.39 7.68
CA LEU A 345 -4.48 11.08 8.39
C LEU A 345 -4.56 11.86 9.71
N GLY A 346 -3.46 11.95 10.47
CA GLY A 346 -3.41 12.69 11.73
C GLY A 346 -3.70 14.20 11.59
N GLN A 347 -3.58 14.76 10.38
CA GLN A 347 -3.89 16.18 10.10
C GLN A 347 -5.39 16.41 9.83
N LEU A 348 -6.16 15.36 9.53
CA LEU A 348 -7.59 15.48 9.27
C LEU A 348 -8.37 15.71 10.58
N THR A 349 -9.19 16.74 10.58
CA THR A 349 -10.18 17.01 11.63
C THR A 349 -11.38 16.07 11.52
N ILE A 350 -12.25 16.04 12.54
CA ILE A 350 -13.51 15.29 12.45
C ILE A 350 -14.34 15.80 11.25
N ALA A 351 -14.44 17.12 11.07
CA ALA A 351 -15.22 17.72 9.99
C ALA A 351 -14.71 17.27 8.61
N ASP A 352 -13.39 17.23 8.42
CA ASP A 352 -12.79 16.73 7.16
C ASP A 352 -13.17 15.26 6.92
N VAL A 353 -13.11 14.41 7.97
CA VAL A 353 -13.48 13.00 7.86
C VAL A 353 -14.97 12.81 7.59
N GLU A 354 -15.84 13.60 8.22
CA GLU A 354 -17.29 13.56 7.96
C GLU A 354 -17.63 13.93 6.52
N GLU A 355 -17.00 14.98 5.99
CA GLU A 355 -17.16 15.41 4.59
C GLU A 355 -16.76 14.28 3.64
N LEU A 356 -15.57 13.71 3.83
CA LEU A 356 -15.03 12.64 2.98
C LEU A 356 -15.86 11.35 2.97
N VAL A 357 -16.61 11.06 4.03
CA VAL A 357 -17.46 9.86 4.12
C VAL A 357 -18.89 10.11 3.62
N GLN A 358 -19.32 11.37 3.53
CA GLN A 358 -20.65 11.75 3.04
C GLN A 358 -20.71 11.92 1.51
N GLU A 359 -19.60 12.29 0.86
CA GLU A 359 -19.54 12.42 -0.60
C GLU A 359 -19.78 11.07 -1.30
N LYS A 360 -20.78 11.03 -2.20
CA LYS A 360 -21.14 9.89 -3.05
C LYS A 360 -21.09 10.25 -4.52
#